data_AF-A0A9E6AZJ2-F1
#
_entry.id   AF-A0A9E6AZJ2-F1
#
_cell.length_a   1.000
_cell.length_b   1.000
_cell.length_c   1.000
_cell.angle_alpha   90.00
_cell.angle_beta   90.00
_cell.angle_gamma   90.00
#
_symmetry.space_group_name_H-M   'P 1'
#
loop_
_entity.id
_entity.type
_entity.pdbx_description
1 polymer ?
#
loop_
_entity_poly.entity_id
_entity_poly.type
_entity_poly.pdbx_seq_one_letter_code
_entity_poly.pdbx_strand_id
1 'polypeptide(L)'
;MIFDEENITFADRILQLLKPMSDLSISKGEHTQYLLKDNMIFAKIIEIENRIYLRTSGANGYIAIDQDAINDKDAFLIQATKAYWLVKEESENFATTS
;
A
#
# COMPACT_ATOMS: atom_id res chain seq x y z
N MET A 1 -2.78 -18.84 25.66
CA MET A 1 -2.01 -18.13 24.63
C MET A 1 -2.28 -16.65 24.87
N ILE A 2 -1.33 -15.97 25.50
CA ILE A 2 -1.39 -14.52 25.66
C ILE A 2 -0.80 -13.98 24.36
N PHE A 3 -1.59 -13.25 23.58
CA PHE A 3 -1.05 -12.49 22.46
C PHE A 3 -0.34 -11.29 23.07
N ASP A 4 0.98 -11.21 22.93
CA ASP A 4 1.74 -10.01 23.23
C ASP A 4 1.28 -8.89 22.27
N GLU A 5 0.34 -8.06 22.73
CA GLU A 5 -0.13 -6.85 22.03
C GLU A 5 0.91 -5.70 22.07
N GLU A 6 2.13 -5.93 22.57
CA GLU A 6 3.01 -4.84 23.00
C GLU A 6 3.92 -4.21 21.94
N ASN A 7 3.91 -4.60 20.64
CA ASN A 7 4.68 -3.87 19.62
C ASN A 7 4.15 -4.05 18.18
N ILE A 8 2.88 -3.74 17.90
CA ILE A 8 2.40 -3.67 16.50
C ILE A 8 2.88 -2.35 15.88
N THR A 9 3.77 -2.43 14.89
CA THR A 9 4.23 -1.22 14.18
C THR A 9 3.13 -0.69 13.25
N PHE A 10 3.25 0.58 12.83
CA PHE A 10 2.35 1.15 11.82
C PHE A 10 2.34 0.29 10.54
N ALA A 11 3.52 -0.20 10.11
CA ALA A 11 3.64 -1.07 8.96
C ALA A 11 2.88 -2.39 9.15
N ASP A 12 3.01 -3.04 10.31
CA ASP A 12 2.28 -4.28 10.62
C ASP A 12 0.76 -4.08 10.56
N ARG A 13 0.28 -2.94 11.10
CA ARG A 13 -1.14 -2.59 11.04
C ARG A 13 -1.62 -2.43 9.60
N ILE A 14 -0.86 -1.75 8.75
CA ILE A 14 -1.19 -1.63 7.32
C ILE A 14 -1.25 -3.01 6.65
N LEU A 15 -0.25 -3.86 6.88
CA LEU A 15 -0.18 -5.19 6.28
C LEU A 15 -1.36 -6.09 6.72
N GLN A 16 -1.79 -5.98 7.97
CA GLN A 16 -2.99 -6.68 8.46
C GLN A 16 -4.25 -6.22 7.73
N LEU A 17 -4.40 -4.91 7.48
CA LEU A 17 -5.55 -4.36 6.76
C LEU A 17 -5.56 -4.77 5.28
N LEU A 18 -4.38 -4.92 4.67
CA LEU A 18 -4.25 -5.32 3.27
C LEU A 18 -4.27 -6.84 3.05
N LYS A 19 -4.31 -7.64 4.12
CA LYS A 19 -4.39 -9.12 4.05
C LYS A 19 -5.44 -9.65 3.06
N PRO A 20 -6.64 -9.05 2.90
CA PRO A 20 -7.63 -9.51 1.93
C PRO A 20 -7.22 -9.38 0.45
N MET A 21 -6.22 -8.56 0.10
CA MET A 21 -5.80 -8.37 -1.29
C MET A 21 -5.02 -9.56 -1.89
N SER A 22 -4.59 -10.51 -1.04
CA SER A 22 -3.73 -11.66 -1.34
C SER A 22 -2.42 -11.34 -2.09
N ASP A 23 -1.45 -12.26 -2.02
CA ASP A 23 -0.22 -12.23 -2.84
C ASP A 23 0.59 -10.94 -2.80
N LEU A 24 0.55 -10.24 -1.66
CA LEU A 24 1.33 -9.04 -1.43
C LEU A 24 2.79 -9.40 -1.12
N SER A 25 3.70 -8.70 -1.79
CA SER A 25 5.14 -8.76 -1.54
C SER A 25 5.64 -7.42 -1.04
N ILE A 26 6.70 -7.43 -0.24
CA ILE A 26 7.26 -6.23 0.37
C ILE A 26 8.73 -6.12 -0.04
N SER A 27 9.11 -4.96 -0.59
CA SER A 27 10.51 -4.59 -0.78
C SER A 27 10.89 -3.53 0.23
N LYS A 28 11.93 -3.78 1.02
CA LYS A 28 12.37 -2.88 2.11
C LYS A 28 13.54 -2.02 1.65
N GLY A 29 13.38 -0.70 1.79
CA GLY A 29 14.47 0.29 1.80
C GLY A 29 14.79 0.71 3.24
N GLU A 30 15.70 1.68 3.39
CA GLU A 30 16.22 2.12 4.70
C GLU A 30 15.12 2.60 5.67
N HIS A 31 14.15 3.37 5.18
CA HIS A 31 13.01 3.88 5.97
C HIS A 31 11.68 3.75 5.23
N THR A 32 11.63 2.91 4.19
CA THR A 32 10.47 2.81 3.31
C THR A 32 10.21 1.35 2.97
N GLN A 33 8.96 0.91 3.15
CA GLN A 33 8.50 -0.38 2.65
C GLN A 33 7.65 -0.17 1.41
N TYR A 34 8.08 -0.69 0.27
CA TYR A 34 7.28 -0.70 -0.94
C TYR A 34 6.36 -1.93 -0.93
N LEU A 35 5.08 -1.71 -1.15
CA LEU A 35 4.08 -2.75 -1.24
C LEU A 35 3.84 -3.08 -2.71
N LEU A 36 4.03 -4.36 -3.04
CA LEU A 36 3.92 -4.88 -4.37
C LEU A 36 2.81 -5.91 -4.45
N LYS A 37 2.12 -5.92 -5.58
CA LYS A 37 1.28 -7.03 -6.00
C LYS A 37 1.58 -7.33 -7.46
N ASP A 38 1.77 -8.60 -7.80
CA ASP A 38 2.15 -9.04 -9.16
C ASP A 38 3.40 -8.29 -9.69
N ASN A 39 4.40 -8.09 -8.82
CA ASN A 39 5.62 -7.31 -9.06
C ASN A 39 5.41 -5.81 -9.37
N MET A 40 4.22 -5.27 -9.14
CA MET A 40 3.89 -3.86 -9.34
C MET A 40 3.79 -3.12 -8.02
N ILE A 41 4.53 -2.02 -7.87
CA ILE A 41 4.46 -1.15 -6.69
C ILE A 41 3.19 -0.30 -6.77
N PHE A 42 2.24 -0.57 -5.88
CA PHE A 42 1.00 0.20 -5.78
C PHE A 42 0.96 1.11 -4.55
N ALA A 43 1.84 0.89 -3.58
CA ALA A 43 1.90 1.70 -2.37
C ALA A 43 3.31 1.69 -1.75
N LYS A 44 3.57 2.67 -0.88
CA LYS A 44 4.75 2.71 -0.03
C LYS A 44 4.40 3.17 1.37
N ILE A 45 5.03 2.59 2.37
CA ILE A 45 4.94 2.99 3.78
C ILE A 45 6.24 3.71 4.12
N ILE A 46 6.16 4.93 4.63
CA ILE A 46 7.31 5.67 5.17
C ILE A 46 7.23 5.56 6.69
N GLU A 47 8.14 4.77 7.27
CA GLU A 47 8.09 4.39 8.69
C GLU A 47 8.36 5.57 9.62
N ILE A 48 9.35 6.40 9.28
CA ILE A 48 9.71 7.59 10.06
C ILE A 48 8.56 8.62 10.13
N GLU A 49 7.65 8.59 9.16
CA GLU A 49 6.48 9.48 9.10
C GLU A 49 5.19 8.79 9.60
N ASN A 50 5.23 7.47 9.85
CA ASN A 50 4.04 6.65 10.07
C ASN A 50 2.91 6.94 9.06
N ARG A 51 3.28 6.98 7.77
CA ARG A 51 2.37 7.31 6.67
C ARG A 51 2.44 6.27 5.57
N ILE A 52 1.29 6.00 4.96
CA ILE A 52 1.18 5.21 3.74
C ILE A 52 0.82 6.14 2.57
N TYR A 53 1.44 5.86 1.43
CA TYR A 53 1.17 6.52 0.18
C TYR A 53 0.65 5.51 -0.83
N LEU A 54 -0.50 5.78 -1.42
CA LEU A 54 -1.11 4.96 -2.46
C LEU A 54 -0.87 5.57 -3.83
N ARG A 55 -0.60 4.74 -4.84
CA ARG A 55 -0.45 5.18 -6.24
C ARG A 55 -1.75 5.83 -6.76
N THR A 56 -1.60 6.90 -7.52
CA THR A 56 -2.71 7.59 -8.19
C THR A 56 -2.33 8.09 -9.58
N SER A 57 -3.32 8.25 -10.46
CA SER A 57 -3.15 8.82 -11.79
C SER A 57 -3.03 10.34 -11.64
N GLY A 58 -1.81 10.87 -11.73
CA GLY A 58 -1.57 12.30 -11.61
C GLY A 58 -0.09 12.65 -11.54
N ALA A 59 0.23 13.95 -11.68
CA ALA A 59 1.59 14.47 -11.76
C ALA A 59 2.50 14.06 -10.57
N ASN A 60 1.92 13.85 -9.38
CA ASN A 60 2.64 13.47 -8.18
C ASN A 60 2.71 11.95 -7.94
N GLY A 61 2.01 11.15 -8.75
CA GLY A 61 2.04 9.68 -8.77
C GLY A 61 1.58 8.95 -7.50
N TYR A 62 1.41 9.65 -6.37
CA TYR A 62 1.01 9.11 -5.07
C TYR A 62 0.19 10.13 -4.27
N ILE A 63 -0.71 9.63 -3.43
CA ILE A 63 -1.39 10.39 -2.38
C ILE A 63 -1.03 9.83 -1.00
N ALA A 64 -0.80 10.72 -0.03
CA ALA A 64 -0.68 10.32 1.36
C ALA A 64 -2.06 9.97 1.93
N ILE A 65 -2.15 8.91 2.72
CA ILE A 65 -3.36 8.53 3.45
C ILE A 65 -3.13 8.85 4.92
N ASP A 66 -4.04 9.64 5.48
CA ASP A 66 -4.02 10.00 6.89
C ASP A 66 -4.29 8.78 7.78
N GLN A 67 -3.74 8.78 8.99
CA GLN A 67 -3.94 7.70 9.96
C GLN A 67 -5.40 7.49 10.33
N ASP A 68 -6.19 8.57 10.38
CA ASP A 68 -7.62 8.48 10.65
C ASP A 68 -8.38 7.79 9.51
N ALA A 69 -7.94 7.98 8.27
CA ALA A 69 -8.51 7.31 7.11
C ALA A 69 -8.23 5.79 7.09
N ILE A 70 -7.24 5.33 7.86
CA ILE A 70 -6.91 3.91 8.04
C ILE A 70 -7.80 3.25 9.11
N ASN A 71 -8.47 4.04 9.97
CA ASN A 71 -9.44 3.51 10.95
C ASN A 71 -10.69 2.94 10.26
N ASP A 72 -11.09 3.52 9.13
CA ASP A 72 -12.10 2.95 8.24
C ASP A 72 -11.44 1.89 7.34
N LYS A 73 -11.48 0.64 7.82
CA LYS A 73 -10.80 -0.49 7.16
C LYS A 73 -11.31 -0.73 5.74
N ASP A 74 -12.62 -0.61 5.54
CA ASP A 74 -13.26 -0.88 4.26
C ASP A 74 -12.92 0.22 3.26
N ALA A 75 -13.02 1.49 3.67
CA ALA A 75 -12.64 2.61 2.82
C ALA A 75 -11.15 2.57 2.45
N PHE A 76 -10.28 2.20 3.40
CA PHE A 76 -8.86 2.04 3.14
C PHE A 76 -8.58 0.91 2.14
N LEU A 77 -9.18 -0.26 2.34
CA LEU A 77 -9.00 -1.42 1.46
C LEU A 77 -9.48 -1.13 0.03
N ILE A 78 -10.61 -0.42 -0.12
CA ILE A 78 -11.12 0.03 -1.42
C ILE A 78 -10.10 0.96 -2.10
N GLN A 79 -9.53 1.91 -1.38
CA GLN A 79 -8.52 2.83 -1.94
C GLN A 79 -7.24 2.10 -2.37
N ALA A 80 -6.73 1.18 -1.54
CA ALA A 80 -5.55 0.39 -1.86
C ALA A 80 -5.79 -0.51 -3.08
N THR A 81 -6.98 -1.11 -3.18
CA THR A 81 -7.38 -1.92 -4.33
C THR A 81 -7.45 -1.09 -5.61
N LYS A 82 -8.04 0.12 -5.55
CA LYS A 82 -8.05 1.06 -6.69
C LYS A 82 -6.64 1.45 -7.14
N ALA A 83 -5.75 1.73 -6.19
CA ALA A 83 -4.36 2.06 -6.49
C ALA A 83 -3.63 0.93 -7.21
N TYR A 84 -3.85 -0.33 -6.81
CA TYR A 84 -3.29 -1.49 -7.54
C TYR A 84 -3.85 -1.61 -8.96
N TRP A 85 -5.17 -1.54 -9.13
CA TRP A 85 -5.79 -1.68 -10.46
C TRP A 85 -5.34 -0.59 -11.41
N LEU A 86 -5.14 0.63 -10.91
CA LEU A 86 -4.59 1.72 -11.69
C LEU A 86 -3.20 1.39 -12.23
N VAL A 87 -2.27 0.95 -11.36
CA VAL A 87 -0.90 0.61 -11.79
C VAL A 87 -0.90 -0.53 -12.80
N LYS A 88 -1.80 -1.49 -12.62
CA LYS A 88 -1.96 -2.60 -13.56
C LYS A 88 -2.40 -2.12 -14.94
N GLU A 89 -3.43 -1.26 -15.00
CA GLU A 89 -3.91 -0.67 -16.25
C GLU A 89 -2.82 0.14 -16.96
N GLU A 90 -2.05 0.97 -16.22
CA GLU A 90 -0.93 1.73 -16.76
C GLU A 90 0.16 0.82 -17.35
N SER A 91 0.49 -0.29 -16.66
CA SER A 91 1.47 -1.26 -17.14
C SER A 91 1.02 -1.98 -18.42
N GLU A 92 -0.26 -2.32 -18.51
CA GLU A 92 -0.83 -3.00 -19.69
C GLU A 92 -0.91 -2.03 -20.89
N ASN A 93 -1.30 -0.78 -20.65
CA ASN A 93 -1.33 0.26 -21.69
C ASN A 93 0.07 0.57 -22.25
N PHE A 94 1.10 0.61 -21.40
CA PHE A 94 2.48 0.81 -21.85
C PHE A 94 2.98 -0.35 -22.74
N ALA A 95 2.60 -1.59 -22.41
CA ALA A 95 2.97 -2.77 -23.18
C ALA A 95 2.31 -2.87 -24.56
N THR A 96 1.19 -2.16 -24.78
CA THR A 96 0.48 -2.15 -26.07
C THR A 96 0.87 -0.99 -26.99
N THR A 97 1.58 0.01 -26.46
CA THR A 97 2.07 1.18 -27.22
C THR A 97 3.58 1.17 -27.49
N SER A 98 4.28 0.13 -27.05
CA SER A 98 5.72 -0.12 -27.33
C SER A 98 5.90 -1.19 -28.41
#